data_AF-A0A4Z0YVK5-F1
#
_entry.id   AF-A0A4Z0YVK5-F1
#
_cell.length_a   1.000
_cell.length_b   1.000
_cell.length_c   1.000
_cell.angle_alpha   90.00
_cell.angle_beta   90.00
_cell.angle_gamma   90.00
#
_symmetry.space_group_name_H-M   'P 1'
#
loop_
_entity.id
_entity.type
_entity.pdbx_description
1 polymer ?
#
loop_
_entity_poly.entity_id
_entity_poly.type
_entity_poly.pdbx_seq_one_letter_code
_entity_poly.pdbx_strand_id
1 'polypeptide(L)' 'SVEAKRTGNAKAWWRRGKCLLEMGRLDEAREWVRKALELEGEEAELAGLLKDIDARLKTKADAAA' A
#
# COMPACT_ATOMS: atom_id res chain seq x y z
N SER A 1 -13.77 -26.95 -6.37
CA SER A 1 -13.90 -25.53 -6.05
C SER A 1 -12.80 -25.14 -5.09
N VAL A 2 -11.76 -24.45 -5.56
CA VAL A 2 -10.71 -23.94 -4.68
C VAL A 2 -11.22 -22.60 -4.15
N GLU A 3 -11.92 -22.64 -3.02
CA GLU A 3 -12.11 -21.46 -2.19
C GLU A 3 -10.73 -21.06 -1.66
N ALA A 4 -10.02 -20.25 -2.44
CA ALA A 4 -8.88 -19.51 -1.97
C ALA A 4 -9.40 -18.60 -0.85
N LYS A 5 -9.30 -19.10 0.39
CA LYS A 5 -9.53 -18.31 1.60
C LYS A 5 -8.85 -16.97 1.40
N ARG A 6 -9.64 -15.89 1.27
CA ARG A 6 -9.21 -14.49 1.15
C ARG A 6 -8.60 -13.98 2.46
N THR A 7 -7.76 -14.79 3.08
CA THR A 7 -7.24 -14.59 4.43
C THR A 7 -5.76 -14.88 4.36
N GLY A 8 -5.02 -13.94 3.76
CA GLY A 8 -3.57 -14.07 3.55
C GLY A 8 -2.98 -13.16 2.48
N ASN A 9 -3.80 -12.52 1.65
CA ASN A 9 -3.31 -11.64 0.60
C ASN A 9 -2.94 -10.25 1.13
N ALA A 10 -3.62 -9.73 2.16
CA ALA A 10 -3.30 -8.43 2.77
C ALA A 10 -1.80 -8.25 3.10
N LYS A 11 -1.15 -9.29 3.65
CA LYS A 11 0.31 -9.29 3.92
C LYS A 11 1.15 -9.28 2.65
N ALA A 12 0.72 -9.95 1.58
CA ALA A 12 1.39 -9.92 0.29
C ALA A 12 1.28 -8.54 -0.37
N TRP A 13 0.10 -7.93 -0.31
CA TRP A 13 -0.13 -6.55 -0.74
C TRP A 13 0.73 -5.57 0.05
N TRP A 14 0.80 -5.72 1.37
CA TRP A 14 1.62 -4.89 2.25
C TRP A 14 3.11 -4.98 1.92
N ARG A 15 3.63 -6.22 1.77
CA ARG A 15 5.04 -6.43 1.40
C ARG A 15 5.40 -5.74 0.09
N ARG A 16 4.54 -5.86 -0.93
CA ARG A 16 4.79 -5.23 -2.22
C ARG A 16 4.66 -3.71 -2.16
N GLY A 17 3.65 -3.18 -1.47
CA GLY A 17 3.50 -1.74 -1.25
C GLY A 17 4.72 -1.16 -0.53
N LYS A 18 5.24 -1.86 0.48
CA LYS A 18 6.44 -1.45 1.21
C LYS A 18 7.70 -1.47 0.35
N CYS A 19 7.88 -2.48 -0.50
CA CYS A 19 8.98 -2.49 -1.47
C CYS A 19 8.91 -1.30 -2.44
N LEU A 20 7.73 -0.97 -2.96
CA LEU A 20 7.55 0.17 -3.87
C LEU A 20 7.87 1.51 -3.16
N LEU A 21 7.47 1.61 -1.90
CA LEU A 21 7.78 2.77 -1.07
C LEU A 21 9.28 2.93 -0.82
N GLU A 22 10.01 1.84 -0.53
CA GLU A 22 11.47 1.87 -0.35
C GLU A 22 12.22 2.19 -1.66
N MET A 23 11.67 1.79 -2.81
CA MET A 23 12.17 2.17 -4.13
C MET A 23 11.90 3.64 -4.49
N GLY A 24 11.21 4.41 -3.65
CA GLY A 24 10.85 5.80 -3.92
C GLY A 24 9.73 5.98 -4.95
N ARG A 25 9.10 4.87 -5.38
CA ARG A 25 7.96 4.82 -6.30
C ARG A 25 6.66 4.97 -5.51
N LEU A 26 6.55 6.11 -4.81
CA LEU A 26 5.49 6.33 -3.83
C LEU A 26 4.09 6.40 -4.46
N ASP A 27 3.98 6.93 -5.68
CA ASP A 27 2.70 7.04 -6.39
C ASP A 27 2.12 5.66 -6.73
N GLU A 28 2.96 4.76 -7.26
CA GLU A 28 2.58 3.37 -7.51
C GLU A 28 2.31 2.59 -6.23
N ALA A 29 3.08 2.85 -5.16
CA ALA A 29 2.82 2.24 -3.86
C ALA A 29 1.42 2.60 -3.36
N ARG A 30 1.00 3.87 -3.53
CA ARG A 30 -0.31 4.38 -3.14
C ARG A 30 -1.42 3.66 -3.88
N GLU A 31 -1.37 3.64 -5.21
CA GLU A 31 -2.34 2.95 -6.08
C GLU A 31 -2.45 1.46 -5.72
N TRP A 32 -1.30 0.82 -5.50
CA TRP A 32 -1.23 -0.60 -5.15
C TRP A 32 -1.91 -0.92 -3.81
N VAL A 33 -1.64 -0.13 -2.77
CA VAL A 33 -2.23 -0.32 -1.44
C VAL A 33 -3.72 0.04 -1.45
N ARG A 34 -4.13 1.04 -2.24
CA ARG A 34 -5.54 1.42 -2.40
C ARG A 34 -6.36 0.28 -2.98
N LYS A 35 -5.87 -0.33 -4.06
CA LYS A 35 -6.49 -1.51 -4.67
C LYS A 35 -6.53 -2.71 -3.72
N ALA A 36 -5.50 -2.88 -2.90
CA ALA A 36 -5.47 -3.94 -1.90
C ALA A 36 -6.58 -3.78 -0.84
N LEU A 37 -6.83 -2.55 -0.38
CA LEU A 37 -7.92 -2.23 0.55
C LEU A 37 -9.30 -2.45 -0.09
N GLU A 38 -9.46 -2.18 -1.38
CA GLU A 38 -10.71 -2.47 -2.11
C GLU A 38 -10.99 -3.98 -2.23
N LEU A 39 -9.94 -4.80 -2.35
CA LEU A 39 -10.05 -6.25 -2.56
C LEU A 39 -10.16 -7.05 -1.26
N GLU A 40 -9.33 -6.74 -0.26
CA GLU A 40 -9.28 -7.47 1.02
C GLU A 40 -10.21 -6.86 2.07
N GLY A 41 -10.73 -5.65 1.84
CA GLY A 41 -11.51 -4.88 2.82
C GLY A 41 -10.62 -4.04 3.74
N GLU A 42 -11.23 -3.43 4.75
CA GLU A 42 -10.57 -2.52 5.68
C GLU A 42 -9.55 -3.26 6.56
N GLU A 43 -8.33 -3.37 6.05
CA GLU A 43 -7.18 -3.97 6.73
C GLU A 43 -6.30 -2.89 7.36
N ALA A 44 -6.14 -2.96 8.69
CA ALA A 44 -5.41 -1.95 9.46
C ALA A 44 -3.95 -1.79 9.01
N GLU A 45 -3.27 -2.89 8.64
CA GLU A 45 -1.88 -2.85 8.17
C GLU A 45 -1.74 -2.11 6.83
N LEU A 46 -2.67 -2.31 5.90
CA LEU A 46 -2.68 -1.62 4.60
C LEU A 46 -3.07 -0.15 4.76
N ALA A 47 -4.05 0.16 5.61
CA ALA A 47 -4.42 1.54 5.91
C ALA A 47 -3.26 2.33 6.55
N GLY A 48 -2.50 1.68 7.44
CA GLY A 48 -1.28 2.26 8.02
C GLY A 48 -0.21 2.54 6.96
N LEU A 49 0.03 1.58 6.06
CA LEU A 49 0.98 1.74 4.96
C LEU A 49 0.58 2.87 4.00
N LEU A 50 -0.72 3.00 3.68
CA LEU A 50 -1.23 4.07 2.81
C LEU A 50 -0.96 5.46 3.41
N LYS A 51 -1.17 5.63 4.72
CA LYS A 51 -0.87 6.88 5.43
C LYS A 51 0.62 7.23 5.38
N ASP A 52 1.50 6.24 5.55
CA ASP A 52 2.95 6.44 5.47
C ASP A 52 3.39 6.86 4.06
N ILE A 53 2.82 6.22 3.03
CA ILE A 53 3.06 6.57 1.62
C ILE A 53 2.62 8.01 1.33
N ASP A 54 1.43 8.40 1.78
CA ASP A 54 0.88 9.75 1.55
C ASP A 54 1.71 10.83 2.27
N ALA A 55 2.13 10.55 3.51
CA ALA A 55 3.04 11.42 4.26
C ALA A 55 4.37 11.63 3.51
N ARG A 56 4.97 10.55 3.02
CA ARG A 56 6.21 10.61 2.22
C ARG A 56 6.02 11.32 0.89
N LEU A 57 4.88 11.14 0.21
CA LEU A 57 4.55 11.87 -1.01
C LEU A 57 4.48 13.38 -0.75
N LYS A 58 3.83 13.77 0.34
CA LYS A 58 3.75 15.18 0.76
C LYS A 58 5.12 15.76 1.05
N THR A 59 5.97 15.06 1.81
CA THR A 59 7.33 15.51 2.08
C THR A 59 8.19 15.58 0.82
N LYS A 60 8.06 14.62 -0.09
CA LYS A 60 8.81 14.63 -1.36
C LYS A 60 8.36 15.76 -2.29
N ALA A 61 7.06 16.07 -2.29
CA ALA A 61 6.50 17.19 -3.04
C ALA A 61 6.97 18.54 -2.49
N ASP A 62 7.01 18.68 -1.16
CA ASP A 62 7.51 19.88 -0.48
C ASP A 62 9.02 20.09 -0.71
N ALA A 63 9.81 19.01 -0.67
CA ALA A 63 11.24 19.06 -0.95
C ALA A 63 11.60 19.32 -2.43
N ALA A 64 10.63 19.22 -3.34
CA ALA A 64 10.82 19.49 -4.77
C ALA A 64 10.37 20.90 -5.19
N ALA A 65 9.82 21.69 -4.26
CA ALA A 65 9.43 23.09 -4.44
C ALA A 65 10.54 24.04 -3.97
#